data_AF-A0A2E0XTQ8-F1
#
_entry.id   AF-A0A2E0XTQ8-F1
#
_cell.length_a   1.000
_cell.length_b   1.000
_cell.length_c   1.000
_cell.angle_alpha   90.00
_cell.angle_beta   90.00
_cell.angle_gamma   90.00
#
_symmetry.space_group_name_H-M   'P 1'
#
loop_
_entity.id
_entity.type
_entity.pdbx_description
1 polymer ?
#
loop_
_entity_poly.entity_id
_entity_poly.type
_entity_poly.pdbx_seq_one_letter_code
_entity_poly.pdbx_strand_id
1 'polypeptide(L)'
;MRIKILNIHLLYFLLFSNIVFSQNFVDEFIEHYNGFDDYLLEFEYISKNNDEIIFKNEGVIMSQKNKFRILIDKVIFIYDGKKYYNIINENKEVNISKTNELSNYLIPTNLSKYISNNRDKIKVVMNTDIKILYTDDSNNNFIIVIDKNYNIIRIDQLLTNTYTNSIFFKKTLFNQNLSDSLFKFKKMDFKDYYINEL
;
A
#
# COMPACT_ATOMS: atom_id res chain seq x y z
N MET A 1 18.27 20.59 43.73
CA MET A 1 17.91 21.18 42.41
C MET A 1 18.62 20.52 41.23
N ARG A 2 19.89 20.09 41.34
CA ARG A 2 20.66 19.43 40.26
C ARG A 2 20.08 18.10 39.73
N ILE A 3 19.50 17.25 40.59
CA ILE A 3 18.93 15.95 40.19
C ILE A 3 17.69 16.09 39.29
N LYS A 4 16.85 17.13 39.52
CA LYS A 4 15.67 17.40 38.67
C LYS A 4 16.05 17.87 37.26
N ILE A 5 17.11 18.68 37.13
CA ILE A 5 17.60 19.19 35.84
C ILE A 5 18.22 18.06 35.00
N LEU A 6 18.98 17.15 35.63
CA LEU A 6 19.56 15.99 34.95
C LEU A 6 18.48 15.04 34.39
N ASN A 7 17.41 14.79 35.15
CA ASN A 7 16.27 13.97 34.69
C ASN A 7 15.52 14.60 33.51
N ILE A 8 15.42 15.93 33.46
CA ILE A 8 14.77 16.65 32.35
C ILE A 8 15.60 16.52 31.06
N HIS A 9 16.93 16.69 31.12
CA HIS A 9 17.79 16.51 29.94
C HIS A 9 17.82 15.07 29.44
N LEU A 10 17.79 14.09 30.34
CA LEU A 10 17.72 12.68 29.97
C LEU A 10 16.40 12.34 29.27
N LEU A 11 15.28 12.90 29.74
CA LEU A 11 13.98 12.74 29.10
C LEU A 11 13.96 13.36 27.69
N TYR A 12 14.52 14.56 27.51
CA TYR A 12 14.66 15.17 26.19
C TYR A 12 15.55 14.32 25.26
N PHE A 13 16.68 13.83 25.75
CA PHE A 13 17.58 12.97 24.96
C PHE A 13 16.87 11.70 24.47
N LEU A 14 16.09 11.04 25.32
CA LEU A 14 15.28 9.88 24.95
C LEU A 14 14.20 10.23 23.92
N LEU A 15 13.52 11.38 24.04
CA LEU A 15 12.55 11.82 23.04
C LEU A 15 13.22 12.11 21.69
N PHE A 16 14.37 12.79 21.71
CA PHE A 16 15.15 13.08 20.50
C PHE A 16 15.64 11.81 19.80
N SER A 17 16.17 10.82 20.54
CA SER A 17 16.65 9.57 19.93
C SER A 17 15.52 8.79 19.26
N ASN A 18 14.32 8.77 19.85
CA ASN A 18 13.14 8.14 19.23
C ASN A 18 12.70 8.84 17.95
N ILE A 19 12.74 10.18 17.91
CA ILE A 19 12.39 10.96 16.71
C ILE A 19 13.39 10.70 15.58
N VAL A 20 14.69 10.73 15.86
CA VAL A 20 15.75 10.50 14.86
C VAL A 20 15.66 9.08 14.30
N PHE A 21 15.50 8.07 15.16
CA PHE A 21 15.38 6.68 14.74
C PHE A 21 14.12 6.44 13.89
N SER A 22 13.00 7.06 14.26
CA SER A 22 11.74 7.03 13.50
C SER A 22 11.92 7.57 12.08
N GLN A 23 12.56 8.74 11.93
CA GLN A 23 12.74 9.34 10.60
C GLN A 23 13.71 8.53 9.74
N ASN A 24 14.79 8.02 10.33
CA ASN A 24 15.75 7.17 9.63
C ASN A 24 15.08 5.91 9.07
N PHE A 25 14.20 5.25 9.84
CA PHE A 25 13.47 4.09 9.33
C PHE A 25 12.54 4.47 8.16
N VAL A 26 11.86 5.61 8.24
CA VAL A 26 10.97 6.06 7.15
C VAL A 26 11.77 6.33 5.88
N ASP A 27 12.96 6.93 6.02
CA ASP A 27 13.90 7.13 4.91
C ASP A 27 14.29 5.79 4.27
N GLU A 28 14.76 4.85 5.07
CA GLU A 28 15.16 3.52 4.59
C GLU A 28 14.00 2.74 3.96
N PHE A 29 12.79 2.84 4.53
CA PHE A 29 11.58 2.25 3.96
C PHE A 29 11.24 2.84 2.58
N ILE A 30 11.35 4.16 2.43
CA ILE A 30 11.10 4.84 1.14
C ILE A 30 12.16 4.44 0.12
N GLU A 31 13.43 4.42 0.52
CA GLU A 31 14.54 3.99 -0.34
C GLU A 31 14.38 2.53 -0.78
N HIS A 32 13.98 1.63 0.13
CA HIS A 32 13.70 0.23 -0.16
C HIS A 32 12.74 0.10 -1.35
N TYR A 33 11.55 0.71 -1.27
CA TYR A 33 10.55 0.60 -2.34
C TYR A 33 10.82 1.46 -3.58
N ASN A 34 11.71 2.45 -3.49
CA ASN A 34 12.21 3.18 -4.65
C ASN A 34 13.31 2.41 -5.40
N GLY A 35 14.04 1.54 -4.71
CA GLY A 35 15.15 0.75 -5.27
C GLY A 35 14.70 -0.52 -6.00
N PHE A 36 13.48 -1.03 -5.71
CA PHE A 36 12.94 -2.20 -6.38
C PHE A 36 12.02 -1.81 -7.54
N ASP A 37 12.49 -2.07 -8.76
CA ASP A 37 11.71 -1.89 -9.97
C ASP A 37 10.61 -2.97 -10.10
N ASP A 38 10.89 -4.21 -9.73
CA ASP A 38 9.99 -5.34 -9.99
C ASP A 38 9.64 -6.13 -8.73
N TYR A 39 8.35 -6.34 -8.47
CA TYR A 39 7.91 -7.19 -7.36
C TYR A 39 6.58 -7.89 -7.62
N LEU A 40 6.42 -9.02 -6.93
CA LEU A 40 5.19 -9.81 -6.86
C LEU A 40 4.75 -9.92 -5.41
N LEU A 41 3.49 -9.62 -5.15
CA LEU A 41 2.86 -9.73 -3.84
C LEU A 41 1.64 -10.62 -3.93
N GLU A 42 1.54 -11.62 -3.06
CA GLU A 42 0.30 -12.37 -2.84
C GLU A 42 -0.38 -11.77 -1.59
N PHE A 43 -1.66 -11.43 -1.69
CA PHE A 43 -2.38 -10.74 -0.63
C PHE A 43 -3.77 -11.31 -0.39
N GLU A 44 -4.31 -11.02 0.80
CA GLU A 44 -5.68 -11.29 1.21
C GLU A 44 -6.31 -9.96 1.65
N TYR A 45 -7.39 -9.56 1.02
CA TYR A 45 -8.19 -8.40 1.37
C TYR A 45 -9.39 -8.85 2.22
N ILE A 46 -9.60 -8.22 3.36
CA ILE A 46 -10.69 -8.53 4.28
C ILE A 46 -11.39 -7.22 4.66
N SER A 47 -12.70 -7.15 4.44
CA SER A 47 -13.54 -6.09 5.02
C SER A 47 -14.31 -6.66 6.21
N LYS A 48 -14.38 -5.87 7.29
CA LYS A 48 -15.13 -6.19 8.50
C LYS A 48 -16.11 -5.09 8.87
N ASN A 49 -17.24 -5.48 9.46
CA ASN A 49 -18.16 -4.59 10.15
C ASN A 49 -18.52 -5.19 11.51
N ASN A 50 -18.30 -4.48 12.61
CA ASN A 50 -18.48 -5.00 13.99
C ASN A 50 -17.73 -6.33 14.21
N ASP A 51 -16.47 -6.40 13.76
CA ASP A 51 -15.60 -7.58 13.78
C ASP A 51 -16.05 -8.79 12.93
N GLU A 52 -17.25 -8.74 12.35
CA GLU A 52 -17.73 -9.75 11.40
C GLU A 52 -17.12 -9.54 10.02
N ILE A 53 -16.61 -10.60 9.42
CA ILE A 53 -16.08 -10.56 8.04
C ILE A 53 -17.25 -10.49 7.07
N ILE A 54 -17.33 -9.38 6.32
CA ILE A 54 -18.35 -9.16 5.30
C ILE A 54 -17.85 -9.53 3.90
N PHE A 55 -16.54 -9.43 3.68
CA PHE A 55 -15.91 -9.69 2.38
C PHE A 55 -14.48 -10.18 2.61
N LYS A 56 -14.06 -11.15 1.81
CA LYS A 56 -12.73 -11.76 1.91
C LYS A 56 -12.30 -12.28 0.55
N ASN A 57 -11.19 -11.78 0.04
CA ASN A 57 -10.71 -12.11 -1.31
C ASN A 57 -9.20 -12.21 -1.32
N GLU A 58 -8.69 -13.09 -2.17
CA GLU A 58 -7.26 -13.26 -2.38
C GLU A 58 -6.88 -12.68 -3.73
N GLY A 59 -5.66 -12.17 -3.80
CA GLY A 59 -5.18 -11.55 -5.01
C GLY A 59 -3.67 -11.54 -5.13
N VAL A 60 -3.23 -11.10 -6.30
CA VAL A 60 -1.83 -10.97 -6.65
C VAL A 60 -1.60 -9.59 -7.25
N ILE A 61 -0.59 -8.89 -6.74
CA ILE A 61 -0.06 -7.66 -7.33
C ILE A 61 1.24 -8.02 -8.02
N MET A 62 1.36 -7.64 -9.28
CA MET A 62 2.61 -7.60 -10.03
C MET A 62 2.93 -6.14 -10.31
N SER A 63 4.15 -5.70 -10.05
CA SER A 63 4.59 -4.35 -10.37
C SER A 63 5.92 -4.37 -11.09
N GLN A 64 6.06 -3.46 -12.04
CA GLN A 64 7.27 -3.20 -12.79
C GLN A 64 7.41 -1.70 -13.04
N LYS A 65 8.42 -1.08 -12.42
CA LYS A 65 8.69 0.36 -12.43
C LYS A 65 7.46 1.13 -11.97
N ASN A 66 6.84 1.87 -12.89
CA ASN A 66 5.62 2.64 -12.64
C ASN A 66 4.36 1.94 -13.17
N LYS A 67 4.43 0.65 -13.52
CA LYS A 67 3.31 -0.15 -14.02
C LYS A 67 2.91 -1.18 -13.00
N PHE A 68 1.65 -1.57 -13.02
CA PHE A 68 1.18 -2.67 -12.18
C PHE A 68 0.03 -3.43 -12.82
N ARG A 69 -0.15 -4.66 -12.34
CA ARG A 69 -1.29 -5.52 -12.62
C ARG A 69 -1.76 -6.10 -11.30
N ILE A 70 -3.05 -5.98 -11.01
CA ILE A 70 -3.69 -6.61 -9.86
C ILE A 70 -4.68 -7.64 -10.38
N LEU A 71 -4.58 -8.84 -9.86
CA LEU A 71 -5.55 -9.91 -10.03
C LEU A 71 -6.26 -10.08 -8.70
N ILE A 72 -7.58 -9.90 -8.67
CA ILE A 72 -8.40 -10.17 -7.48
C ILE A 72 -9.72 -10.75 -7.94
N ASP A 73 -10.04 -11.95 -7.46
CA ASP A 73 -11.16 -12.76 -7.95
C ASP A 73 -11.13 -12.93 -9.48
N LYS A 74 -12.14 -12.38 -10.17
CA LYS A 74 -12.28 -12.40 -11.64
C LYS A 74 -12.08 -11.02 -12.27
N VAL A 75 -11.60 -10.06 -11.47
CA VAL A 75 -11.33 -8.69 -11.89
C VAL A 75 -9.83 -8.50 -12.09
N ILE A 76 -9.48 -7.82 -13.17
CA ILE A 76 -8.08 -7.52 -13.51
C ILE A 76 -7.94 -6.01 -13.60
N PHE A 77 -7.06 -5.46 -12.77
CA PHE A 77 -6.64 -4.07 -12.88
C PHE A 77 -5.28 -4.00 -13.56
N ILE A 78 -5.12 -3.11 -14.53
CA ILE A 78 -3.84 -2.84 -15.18
C ILE A 78 -3.60 -1.34 -15.15
N TYR A 79 -2.38 -0.94 -14.82
CA TYR A 79 -1.87 0.39 -15.13
C TYR A 79 -0.64 0.26 -16.01
N ASP A 80 -0.71 0.81 -17.22
CA ASP A 80 0.35 0.70 -18.22
C ASP A 80 1.40 1.83 -18.15
N GLY A 81 1.28 2.69 -17.14
CA GLY A 81 2.06 3.93 -16.98
C GLY A 81 1.39 5.17 -17.54
N LYS A 82 0.20 5.03 -18.15
CA LYS A 82 -0.59 6.15 -18.70
C LYS A 82 -2.06 6.06 -18.35
N LYS A 83 -2.67 4.89 -18.52
CA LYS A 83 -4.10 4.65 -18.32
C LYS A 83 -4.30 3.47 -17.37
N TYR A 84 -5.40 3.54 -16.62
CA TYR A 84 -5.90 2.44 -15.82
C TYR A 84 -6.95 1.68 -16.62
N TYR A 85 -6.92 0.36 -16.50
CA TYR A 85 -7.86 -0.56 -17.13
C TYR A 85 -8.44 -1.45 -16.04
N ASN A 86 -9.75 -1.45 -15.90
CA ASN A 86 -10.49 -2.35 -15.03
C ASN A 86 -11.27 -3.32 -15.91
N ILE A 87 -10.87 -4.59 -15.91
CA ILE A 87 -11.42 -5.65 -16.75
C ILE A 87 -12.26 -6.57 -15.86
N ILE A 88 -13.56 -6.61 -16.13
CA ILE A 88 -14.53 -7.43 -15.40
C ILE A 88 -14.98 -8.54 -16.35
N ASN A 89 -14.31 -9.69 -16.27
CA ASN A 89 -14.51 -10.78 -17.23
C ASN A 89 -15.93 -11.34 -17.21
N GLU A 90 -16.57 -11.38 -16.03
CA GLU A 90 -17.95 -11.88 -15.89
C GLU A 90 -18.96 -11.06 -16.69
N ASN A 91 -18.77 -9.74 -16.73
CA ASN A 91 -19.65 -8.82 -17.43
C ASN A 91 -19.20 -8.54 -18.87
N LYS A 92 -18.06 -9.11 -19.28
CA LYS A 92 -17.36 -8.75 -20.53
C LYS A 92 -17.23 -7.23 -20.66
N GLU A 93 -16.70 -6.59 -19.63
CA GLU A 93 -16.60 -5.13 -19.56
C GLU A 93 -15.16 -4.67 -19.30
N VAL A 94 -14.74 -3.61 -19.98
CA VAL A 94 -13.48 -2.90 -19.72
C VAL A 94 -13.76 -1.43 -19.49
N ASN A 95 -13.43 -0.94 -18.30
CA ASN A 95 -13.44 0.49 -17.98
C ASN A 95 -12.02 1.05 -18.08
N ILE A 96 -11.84 2.11 -18.85
CA ILE A 96 -10.57 2.79 -19.07
C ILE A 96 -10.64 4.17 -18.44
N SER A 97 -9.73 4.48 -17.52
CA SER A 97 -9.70 5.78 -16.82
C SER A 97 -8.30 6.37 -16.76
N LYS A 98 -8.21 7.67 -16.48
CA LYS A 98 -6.93 8.37 -16.23
C LYS A 98 -6.47 8.29 -14.77
N THR A 99 -7.38 7.99 -13.85
CA THR A 99 -7.13 7.92 -12.41
C THR A 99 -7.76 6.67 -11.82
N ASN A 100 -7.17 6.15 -10.73
CA ASN A 100 -7.73 5.03 -9.97
C ASN A 100 -7.35 5.18 -8.49
N GLU A 101 -8.35 5.44 -7.65
CA GLU A 101 -8.15 5.66 -6.20
C GLU A 101 -7.69 4.40 -5.46
N LEU A 102 -8.15 3.22 -5.90
CA LEU A 102 -7.82 1.93 -5.26
C LEU A 102 -6.32 1.64 -5.30
N SER A 103 -5.65 2.06 -6.39
CA SER A 103 -4.22 1.82 -6.60
C SER A 103 -3.30 2.62 -5.68
N ASN A 104 -3.78 3.69 -5.07
CA ASN A 104 -2.99 4.52 -4.16
C ASN A 104 -2.66 3.79 -2.85
N TYR A 105 -3.54 2.86 -2.43
CA TYR A 105 -3.43 2.16 -1.15
C TYR A 105 -2.87 0.74 -1.27
N LEU A 106 -3.13 0.07 -2.40
CA LEU A 106 -2.71 -1.33 -2.61
C LEU A 106 -1.25 -1.47 -3.07
N ILE A 107 -0.71 -0.46 -3.78
CA ILE A 107 0.60 -0.55 -4.41
C ILE A 107 1.67 0.02 -3.45
N PRO A 108 2.62 -0.80 -2.94
CA PRO A 108 3.62 -0.32 -1.98
C PRO A 108 4.43 0.89 -2.43
N THR A 109 4.79 0.97 -3.71
CA THR A 109 5.52 2.12 -4.27
C THR A 109 4.69 3.41 -4.27
N ASN A 110 3.37 3.31 -4.42
CA ASN A 110 2.49 4.48 -4.28
C ASN A 110 2.36 4.90 -2.81
N LEU A 111 2.29 3.92 -1.91
CA LEU A 111 2.26 4.15 -0.48
C LEU A 111 3.54 4.81 0.04
N SER A 112 4.72 4.36 -0.42
CA SER A 112 5.99 4.98 -0.05
C SER A 112 6.08 6.43 -0.53
N LYS A 113 5.61 6.73 -1.76
CA LYS A 113 5.50 8.10 -2.27
C LYS A 113 4.54 8.95 -1.43
N TYR A 114 3.39 8.41 -1.03
CA TYR A 114 2.44 9.10 -0.16
C TYR A 114 3.09 9.47 1.18
N ILE A 115 3.75 8.51 1.84
CA ILE A 115 4.47 8.71 3.11
C ILE A 115 5.55 9.76 2.95
N SER A 116 6.34 9.69 1.86
CA SER A 116 7.39 10.66 1.56
C SER A 116 6.87 12.10 1.47
N ASN A 117 5.67 12.28 0.90
CA ASN A 117 5.06 13.59 0.70
C ASN A 117 4.31 14.12 1.93
N ASN A 118 4.01 13.27 2.92
CA ASN A 118 3.18 13.60 4.08
C ASN A 118 3.88 13.29 5.41
N ARG A 119 5.21 13.41 5.47
CA ARG A 119 6.03 13.05 6.64
C ARG A 119 5.65 13.77 7.93
N ASP A 120 5.09 14.95 7.83
CA ASP A 120 4.59 15.74 8.96
C ASP A 120 3.26 15.20 9.52
N LYS A 121 2.52 14.43 8.72
CA LYS A 121 1.23 13.84 9.09
C LYS A 121 1.33 12.39 9.57
N ILE A 122 2.50 11.76 9.47
CA ILE A 122 2.69 10.38 9.90
C ILE A 122 3.22 10.30 11.34
N LYS A 123 2.84 9.23 12.04
CA LYS A 123 3.43 8.82 13.31
C LYS A 123 3.98 7.41 13.18
N VAL A 124 5.21 7.22 13.64
CA VAL A 124 5.85 5.90 13.65
C VAL A 124 5.88 5.34 15.07
N VAL A 125 5.56 4.06 15.21
CA VAL A 125 5.65 3.32 16.47
C VAL A 125 6.55 2.11 16.24
N MET A 126 7.65 2.04 16.99
CA MET A 126 8.66 0.99 16.88
C MET A 126 8.49 -0.03 18.01
N ASN A 127 7.91 -1.19 17.71
CA ASN A 127 7.81 -2.31 18.65
C ASN A 127 8.50 -3.56 18.05
N THR A 128 7.92 -4.75 18.19
CA THR A 128 8.37 -5.96 17.48
C THR A 128 8.35 -5.76 15.97
N ASP A 129 7.24 -5.20 15.48
CA ASP A 129 7.05 -4.68 14.13
C ASP A 129 7.00 -3.15 14.16
N ILE A 130 7.32 -2.53 13.03
CA ILE A 130 7.20 -1.09 12.85
C ILE A 130 5.81 -0.76 12.36
N LYS A 131 5.20 0.29 12.93
CA LYS A 131 3.89 0.78 12.49
C LYS A 131 3.98 2.22 12.01
N ILE A 132 3.48 2.49 10.82
CA ILE A 132 3.25 3.85 10.32
C ILE A 132 1.75 4.13 10.43
N LEU A 133 1.40 5.22 11.11
CA LEU A 133 0.03 5.66 11.36
C LEU A 133 -0.19 7.01 10.69
N TYR A 134 -1.28 7.18 9.96
CA TYR A 134 -1.66 8.48 9.40
C TYR A 134 -3.18 8.57 9.19
N THR A 135 -3.66 9.80 8.99
CA THR A 135 -5.04 10.08 8.60
C THR A 135 -5.02 10.77 7.25
N ASP A 136 -5.80 10.28 6.28
CA ASP A 136 -5.90 10.91 4.97
C ASP A 136 -6.82 12.15 5.00
N ASP A 137 -6.88 12.88 3.89
CA ASP A 137 -7.73 14.08 3.79
C ASP A 137 -9.24 13.76 3.80
N SER A 138 -9.61 12.47 3.70
CA SER A 138 -10.98 11.96 3.83
C SER A 138 -11.31 11.50 5.25
N ASN A 139 -10.44 11.76 6.24
CA ASN A 139 -10.54 11.33 7.63
C ASN A 139 -10.50 9.81 7.86
N ASN A 140 -9.99 9.04 6.90
CA ASN A 140 -9.75 7.61 7.11
C ASN A 140 -8.42 7.43 7.85
N ASN A 141 -8.41 6.59 8.88
CA ASN A 141 -7.18 6.29 9.62
C ASN A 141 -6.52 5.03 9.05
N PHE A 142 -5.21 5.10 8.86
CA PHE A 142 -4.42 4.00 8.33
C PHE A 142 -3.40 3.51 9.34
N ILE A 143 -3.21 2.19 9.37
CA ILE A 143 -2.16 1.50 10.11
C ILE A 143 -1.42 0.60 9.13
N ILE A 144 -0.15 0.91 8.87
CA ILE A 144 0.72 0.08 8.05
C ILE A 144 1.67 -0.65 8.98
N VAL A 145 1.66 -1.97 8.94
CA VAL A 145 2.55 -2.84 9.73
C VAL A 145 3.66 -3.36 8.83
N ILE A 146 4.90 -3.09 9.24
CA ILE A 146 6.11 -3.34 8.46
C ILE A 146 7.08 -4.16 9.32
N ASP A 147 7.67 -5.20 8.73
CA ASP A 147 8.71 -5.98 9.41
C ASP A 147 10.06 -5.26 9.40
N LYS A 148 11.06 -5.84 10.07
CA LYS A 148 12.43 -5.28 10.14
C LYS A 148 13.19 -5.32 8.81
N ASN A 149 12.69 -6.05 7.82
CA ASN A 149 13.24 -6.13 6.47
C ASN A 149 12.49 -5.21 5.49
N TYR A 150 11.66 -4.28 6.01
CA TYR A 150 10.86 -3.32 5.26
C TYR A 150 9.73 -3.95 4.42
N ASN A 151 9.38 -5.23 4.65
CA ASN A 151 8.19 -5.81 4.03
C ASN A 151 6.94 -5.25 4.70
N ILE A 152 6.02 -4.72 3.91
CA ILE A 152 4.66 -4.44 4.39
C ILE A 152 3.97 -5.78 4.64
N ILE A 153 3.59 -6.05 5.89
CA ILE A 153 2.87 -7.27 6.29
C ILE A 153 1.36 -7.03 6.23
N ARG A 154 0.92 -5.83 6.63
CA ARG A 154 -0.49 -5.50 6.73
C ARG A 154 -0.75 -4.02 6.54
N ILE A 155 -1.87 -3.69 5.91
CA ILE A 155 -2.44 -2.34 5.88
C ILE A 155 -3.86 -2.43 6.42
N ASP A 156 -4.19 -1.64 7.43
CA ASP A 156 -5.55 -1.48 7.94
C ASP A 156 -6.05 -0.07 7.62
N GLN A 157 -7.22 0.05 7.00
CA GLN A 157 -7.97 1.29 6.80
C GLN A 157 -9.21 1.27 7.68
N LEU A 158 -9.23 2.13 8.69
CA LEU A 158 -10.35 2.32 9.61
C LEU A 158 -11.25 3.43 9.05
N LEU A 159 -12.37 3.02 8.43
CA LEU A 159 -13.33 3.93 7.82
C LEU A 159 -14.30 4.50 8.87
N THR A 160 -14.71 3.67 9.82
CA THR A 160 -15.50 4.07 11.00
C THR A 160 -15.05 3.25 12.21
N ASN A 161 -15.66 3.47 13.38
CA ASN A 161 -15.38 2.65 14.56
C ASN A 161 -15.74 1.16 14.38
N THR A 162 -16.60 0.85 13.41
CA THR A 162 -17.10 -0.52 13.19
C THR A 162 -16.59 -1.11 11.88
N TYR A 163 -16.23 -0.27 10.90
CA TYR A 163 -15.89 -0.71 9.55
C TYR A 163 -14.39 -0.58 9.27
N THR A 164 -13.76 -1.71 8.90
CA THR A 164 -12.32 -1.79 8.62
C THR A 164 -12.06 -2.59 7.35
N ASN A 165 -11.16 -2.08 6.51
CA ASN A 165 -10.57 -2.84 5.41
C ASN A 165 -9.13 -3.19 5.77
N SER A 166 -8.76 -4.45 5.66
CA SER A 166 -7.42 -4.94 5.92
C SER A 166 -6.86 -5.65 4.69
N ILE A 167 -5.62 -5.35 4.34
CA ILE A 167 -4.84 -6.09 3.35
C ILE A 167 -3.73 -6.81 4.09
N PHE A 168 -3.65 -8.13 3.94
CA PHE A 168 -2.59 -8.97 4.50
C PHE A 168 -1.70 -9.47 3.36
N PHE A 169 -0.42 -9.12 3.38
CA PHE A 169 0.54 -9.61 2.41
C PHE A 169 1.07 -10.96 2.88
N LYS A 170 0.67 -12.03 2.19
CA LYS A 170 1.07 -13.41 2.51
C LYS A 170 2.47 -13.74 2.00
N LYS A 171 2.89 -13.07 0.93
CA LYS A 171 4.17 -13.30 0.28
C LYS A 171 4.62 -12.07 -0.48
N THR A 172 5.90 -11.76 -0.37
CA THR A 172 6.56 -10.65 -1.05
C THR A 172 7.81 -11.18 -1.74
N LEU A 173 7.89 -11.00 -3.05
CA LEU A 173 9.04 -11.38 -3.86
C LEU A 173 9.52 -10.16 -4.65
N PHE A 174 10.73 -9.69 -4.36
CA PHE A 174 11.39 -8.62 -5.10
C PHE A 174 12.23 -9.16 -6.27
N ASN A 175 12.63 -8.27 -7.17
CA ASN A 175 13.52 -8.54 -8.31
C ASN A 175 13.01 -9.70 -9.20
N GLN A 176 11.70 -9.76 -9.40
CA GLN A 176 11.09 -10.76 -10.26
C GLN A 176 11.26 -10.37 -11.72
N ASN A 177 11.70 -11.28 -12.58
CA ASN A 177 11.77 -11.04 -14.02
C ASN A 177 10.37 -11.11 -14.64
N LEU A 178 9.61 -10.02 -14.52
CA LEU A 178 8.24 -9.90 -15.02
C LEU A 178 8.24 -9.40 -16.47
N SER A 179 7.48 -10.09 -17.33
CA SER A 179 7.35 -9.69 -18.74
C SER A 179 6.51 -8.41 -18.87
N ASP A 180 7.03 -7.43 -19.63
CA ASP A 180 6.35 -6.16 -19.94
C ASP A 180 4.96 -6.35 -20.57
N SER A 181 4.70 -7.51 -21.20
CA SER A 181 3.38 -7.81 -21.76
C SER A 181 2.27 -7.97 -20.71
N LEU A 182 2.62 -8.29 -19.45
CA LEU A 182 1.65 -8.43 -18.35
C LEU A 182 0.93 -7.10 -18.05
N PHE A 183 1.61 -5.98 -18.31
CA PHE A 183 1.16 -4.64 -17.97
C PHE A 183 0.53 -3.89 -19.14
N LYS A 184 0.33 -4.55 -20.28
CA LYS A 184 -0.26 -3.93 -21.48
C LYS A 184 -1.68 -4.40 -21.68
N PHE A 185 -2.60 -3.43 -21.78
CA PHE A 185 -3.92 -3.70 -22.31
C PHE A 185 -3.85 -3.84 -23.84
N LYS A 186 -4.33 -4.98 -24.35
CA LYS A 186 -4.43 -5.24 -25.79
C LYS A 186 -5.89 -5.33 -26.17
N LYS A 187 -6.42 -4.27 -26.78
CA LYS A 187 -7.84 -4.18 -27.20
C LYS A 187 -8.31 -5.39 -28.03
N MET A 188 -7.43 -5.96 -28.84
CA MET A 188 -7.70 -7.12 -29.69
C MET A 188 -8.06 -8.39 -28.91
N ASP A 189 -7.62 -8.50 -27.65
CA ASP A 189 -7.91 -9.65 -26.78
C ASP A 189 -9.33 -9.58 -26.17
N PHE A 190 -10.01 -8.43 -26.33
CA PHE A 190 -11.30 -8.11 -25.69
C PHE A 190 -12.36 -7.68 -26.73
N LYS A 191 -12.40 -8.33 -27.89
CA LYS A 191 -13.33 -7.97 -29.00
C LYS A 191 -14.80 -8.04 -28.62
N ASP A 192 -15.16 -9.02 -27.79
CA ASP A 192 -16.55 -9.25 -27.38
C ASP A 192 -16.91 -8.50 -26.09
N TYR A 193 -16.03 -7.58 -25.65
CA TYR A 193 -16.23 -6.80 -24.43
C TYR A 193 -16.80 -5.43 -24.76
N TYR A 194 -17.68 -4.93 -23.90
CA TYR A 194 -18.04 -3.52 -23.89
C TYR A 194 -16.86 -2.72 -23.32
N ILE A 195 -16.42 -1.69 -24.06
CA ILE A 195 -15.28 -0.85 -23.68
C ILE A 195 -15.77 0.56 -23.41
N ASN A 196 -15.60 1.01 -22.18
CA ASN A 196 -15.98 2.34 -21.70
C ASN A 196 -14.71 3.18 -21.45
N GLU A 197 -14.67 4.39 -22.00
CA GLU A 197 -13.58 5.35 -21.77
C GLU A 197 -14.10 6.54 -20.95
N LEU A 198 -13.52 6.74 -19.77
CA LEU A 198 -13.90 7.74 -18.75
C LEU A 198 -12.90 8.91 -18.68
#